data_AF-A0A137S553-F1
#
_entry.id   AF-A0A137S553-F1
#
_cell.length_a   1.000
_cell.length_b   1.000
_cell.length_c   1.000
_cell.angle_alpha   90.00
_cell.angle_beta   90.00
_cell.angle_gamma   90.00
#
_symmetry.space_group_name_H-M   'P 1'
#
loop_
_entity.id
_entity.type
_entity.pdbx_description
1 polymer ?
#
loop_
_entity_poly.entity_id
_entity_poly.type
_entity_poly.pdbx_seq_one_letter_code
_entity_poly.pdbx_strand_id
1 'polypeptide(L)' 'MTLIQPAKLNGHDPYAYLKGVLTRLPTQKNTAIVELLPHNWKPTISDKVWWLDADATPSSNPARQLLQPAT' A
#
# COMPACT_ATOMS: atom_id res chain seq x y z
N MET A 1 6.03 6.21 -17.51
CA MET A 1 6.49 5.99 -16.12
C MET A 1 5.34 5.42 -15.30
N THR A 2 5.59 4.45 -14.41
CA THR A 2 4.54 3.80 -13.62
C THR A 2 4.52 4.36 -12.20
N LEU A 3 3.34 4.47 -11.58
CA LEU A 3 3.18 4.90 -10.18
C LEU A 3 3.62 3.84 -9.16
N ILE A 4 3.87 2.60 -9.63
CA ILE A 4 4.19 1.43 -8.81
C ILE A 4 5.64 1.45 -8.34
N GLN A 5 6.58 1.79 -9.24
CA GLN A 5 8.01 1.79 -8.87
C GLN A 5 8.37 2.85 -7.83
N PRO A 6 7.87 4.10 -7.94
CA PRO A 6 8.04 5.09 -6.89
C PRO A 6 7.49 4.64 -5.54
N ALA A 7 6.34 3.96 -5.48
CA ALA A 7 5.79 3.46 -4.22
C ALA A 7 6.73 2.45 -3.54
N LYS A 8 7.30 1.51 -4.31
CA LYS A 8 8.32 0.57 -3.80
C LYS A 8 9.56 1.28 -3.28
N LEU A 9 10.05 2.28 -4.01
CA LEU A 9 11.23 3.06 -3.62
C LEU A 9 11.01 3.88 -2.34
N ASN A 10 9.77 4.31 -2.09
CA ASN A 10 9.39 4.99 -0.84
C ASN A 10 9.00 4.02 0.29
N GLY A 11 9.23 2.70 0.12
CA GLY A 11 8.94 1.69 1.15
C GLY A 11 7.45 1.39 1.35
N HIS A 12 6.62 1.81 0.40
CA HIS A 12 5.18 1.59 0.45
C HIS A 12 4.79 0.29 -0.24
N ASP A 13 3.77 -0.36 0.30
CA ASP A 13 3.12 -1.45 -0.41
C ASP A 13 2.46 -0.94 -1.70
N PRO A 14 2.78 -1.47 -2.89
CA PRO A 14 2.18 -1.00 -4.13
C PRO A 14 0.66 -1.14 -4.19
N TYR A 15 0.11 -2.20 -3.59
CA TYR A 15 -1.31 -2.47 -3.64
C TYR A 15 -2.09 -1.51 -2.71
N ALA A 16 -1.62 -1.32 -1.49
CA ALA A 16 -2.17 -0.35 -0.55
C ALA A 16 -2.03 1.08 -1.07
N TYR A 17 -0.91 1.43 -1.69
CA TYR A 17 -0.72 2.73 -2.34
C TYR A 17 -1.77 2.96 -3.42
N LEU A 18 -1.89 2.03 -4.37
CA LEU A 18 -2.84 2.17 -5.46
C LEU A 18 -4.29 2.21 -4.96
N LYS A 19 -4.65 1.35 -4.01
CA LYS A 19 -5.97 1.33 -3.40
C LYS A 19 -6.29 2.67 -2.72
N GLY A 20 -5.41 3.15 -1.85
CA GLY A 20 -5.59 4.41 -1.14
C GLY A 20 -5.67 5.61 -2.09
N VAL A 21 -4.84 5.64 -3.14
CA VAL A 21 -4.90 6.68 -4.18
C VAL A 21 -6.24 6.63 -4.91
N LEU A 22 -6.67 5.46 -5.41
CA LEU A 22 -7.92 5.33 -6.15
C LEU A 22 -9.16 5.62 -5.29
N THR A 23 -9.13 5.31 -4.00
CA THR A 23 -10.22 5.64 -3.07
C THR A 23 -10.31 7.14 -2.77
N ARG A 24 -9.17 7.84 -2.69
CA ARG A 24 -9.14 9.29 -2.39
C ARG A 24 -9.28 10.16 -3.63
N LEU A 25 -8.83 9.70 -4.80
CA LEU A 25 -8.88 10.46 -6.06
C LEU A 25 -10.26 11.09 -6.36
N PRO A 26 -11.42 10.39 -6.24
CA PRO A 26 -12.71 10.97 -6.55
C PRO A 26 -13.20 12.01 -5.52
N THR A 27 -12.66 12.00 -4.30
CA THR A 27 -13.08 12.87 -3.20
C THR A 27 -12.09 14.01 -2.91
N GLN A 28 -10.85 13.88 -3.39
CA GLN A 28 -9.76 14.83 -3.20
C GLN A 28 -9.90 16.03 -4.16
N LYS A 29 -9.74 17.25 -3.64
CA LYS A 29 -9.61 18.45 -4.50
C LYS A 29 -8.31 18.38 -5.30
N ASN A 30 -8.31 18.84 -6.55
CA ASN A 30 -7.13 18.82 -7.43
C ASN A 30 -5.90 19.52 -6.80
N THR A 31 -6.11 20.58 -6.02
CA THR A 31 -5.03 21.29 -5.31
C THR A 31 -4.31 20.44 -4.26
N ALA A 32 -4.95 19.37 -3.76
CA ALA A 32 -4.40 18.46 -2.77
C ALA A 32 -3.90 17.13 -3.36
N ILE A 33 -3.74 17.04 -4.70
CA ILE A 33 -3.21 15.85 -5.38
C ILE A 33 -1.78 15.51 -4.93
N VAL A 34 -1.02 16.53 -4.49
CA VAL A 34 0.35 16.40 -3.99
C VAL A 34 0.47 15.46 -2.78
N GLU A 35 -0.60 15.29 -2.01
CA GLU A 35 -0.67 14.38 -0.86
C GLU A 35 -0.78 12.90 -1.27
N LEU A 36 -1.22 12.65 -2.51
CA LEU A 36 -1.34 11.30 -3.07
C LEU A 36 -0.07 10.86 -3.80
N LEU A 37 0.95 11.73 -3.90
CA LEU A 37 2.21 11.39 -4.52
C LEU A 37 3.02 10.42 -3.64
N PRO A 38 3.83 9.52 -4.24
CA PRO A 38 4.50 8.43 -3.52
C PRO A 38 5.41 8.88 -2.36
N HIS A 39 5.92 10.10 -2.40
CA HIS A 39 6.81 10.67 -1.38
C HIS A 39 6.06 11.36 -0.22
N ASN A 40 4.80 11.76 -0.44
CA ASN A 40 3.96 12.42 0.57
C ASN A 40 2.82 11.51 1.06
N TRP A 41 2.73 10.29 0.53
CA TRP A 41 1.60 9.42 0.76
C TRP A 41 1.56 8.94 2.21
N LYS A 42 0.38 9.10 2.83
CA LYS A 42 0.10 8.62 4.19
C LYS A 42 -0.97 7.54 4.13
N PRO A 43 -0.66 6.28 4.44
CA PRO A 43 -1.63 5.19 4.41
C PRO A 43 -2.76 5.50 5.38
N THR A 44 -4.01 5.37 4.91
CA THR A 44 -5.17 5.44 5.82
C THR A 44 -5.27 4.14 6.62
N ILE A 45 -5.96 4.17 7.77
CA ILE A 45 -6.22 2.95 8.57
C ILE A 45 -6.96 1.87 7.75
N SER A 46 -7.75 2.24 6.75
CA SER A 46 -8.37 1.28 5.80
C SER A 46 -7.42 0.74 4.72
N ASP A 47 -6.29 1.40 4.51
CA ASP A 47 -5.18 0.93 3.66
C ASP A 47 -4.13 0.19 4.48
N LYS A 48 -4.39 0.00 5.79
CA LYS A 48 -3.49 -0.69 6.70
C LYS A 48 -3.31 -2.11 6.17
N VAL A 49 -2.05 -2.34 5.89
CA VAL A 49 -1.51 -3.52 5.25
C VAL A 49 -1.56 -4.67 6.25
N TRP A 50 -2.31 -5.72 5.91
CA TRP A 50 -2.52 -6.95 6.70
C TRP A 50 -1.26 -7.76 7.03
N TRP A 51 -0.05 -7.26 6.73
CA TRP A 51 1.23 -7.88 7.11
C TRP A 51 2.09 -7.04 8.04
N LEU A 52 1.61 -5.87 8.47
CA LEU A 52 2.30 -5.00 9.44
C LEU A 52 1.62 -4.98 10.81
N ASP A 53 0.56 -5.75 11.02
CA ASP A 53 0.04 -6.01 12.35
C ASP A 53 0.92 -7.09 13.00
N ALA A 54 1.75 -6.67 13.95
CA ALA A 54 2.63 -7.56 14.73
C ALA A 54 1.87 -8.63 15.54
N ASP A 55 0.54 -8.55 15.60
CA ASP A 55 -0.37 -9.48 16.29
C ASP A 55 -1.11 -10.44 15.32
N ALA A 56 -0.91 -10.30 14.00
CA ALA A 56 -1.53 -11.18 13.02
C ALA A 56 -0.80 -12.52 12.96
N THR A 57 -1.44 -13.56 13.51
CA THR A 57 -0.98 -14.95 13.40
C THR A 57 -0.67 -15.33 11.93
N PRO A 58 0.41 -16.12 11.70
CA PRO A 58 0.96 -16.40 10.36
C PRO A 58 -0.01 -17.07 9.37
N SER A 59 -1.20 -17.49 9.80
CA SER A 59 -2.22 -18.13 8.97
C SER A 59 -3.04 -17.16 8.11
N SER A 60 -3.08 -15.86 8.42
CA SER A 60 -4.02 -14.93 7.75
C SER A 60 -3.46 -14.25 6.50
N ASN A 61 -2.18 -14.43 6.18
CA ASN A 61 -1.52 -13.75 5.06
C ASN A 61 -1.13 -14.73 3.93
N PRO A 62 -1.95 -14.85 2.86
CA PRO A 62 -1.67 -15.76 1.75
C PRO A 62 -0.42 -15.39 0.96
N ALA A 63 0.06 -14.14 1.02
CA ALA A 63 1.26 -13.70 0.32
C ALA A 63 2.56 -14.22 0.97
N ARG A 64 2.53 -14.58 2.26
CA ARG A 64 3.66 -15.27 2.92
C ARG A 64 3.79 -16.72 2.45
N GLN A 65 2.70 -17.34 2.02
CA GLN A 65 2.68 -18.74 1.58
C GLN A 65 3.32 -18.92 0.20
N LEU A 66 3.29 -17.88 -0.65
CA LEU A 66 3.90 -17.89 -1.97
C LEU A 66 5.43 -17.64 -1.97
N LEU A 67 5.99 -17.19 -0.85
CA LEU A 67 7.43 -16.93 -0.69
C LEU A 67 8.15 -18.04 0.09
N GLN A 68 7.48 -19.14 0.41
CA GLN A 68 8.12 -20.29 1.05
C GLN A 68 8.83 -21.11 -0.03
N PRO A 69 10.14 -21.41 0.10
CA PRO A 69 10.77 -22.38 -0.78
C PRO A 69 10.10 -23.73 -0.56
N ALA A 70 9.58 -24.33 -1.63
CA ALA A 70 9.09 -25.70 -1.59
C ALA A 70 10.23 -26.60 -1.07
N THR A 71 9.97 -27.31 0.03
CA THR A 71 10.84 -28.41 0.49
C THR A 71 10.73 -29.58 -0.48
#